data_AF-A0A1H8CBT0-F1
#
_entry.id   AF-A0A1H8CBT0-F1
#
_cell.length_a   1.000
_cell.length_b   1.000
_cell.length_c   1.000
_cell.angle_alpha   90.00
_cell.angle_beta   90.00
_cell.angle_gamma   90.00
#
_symmetry.space_group_name_H-M   'P 1'
#
loop_
_entity.id
_entity.type
_entity.pdbx_description
1 polymer ?
#
loop_
_entity_poly.entity_id
_entity_poly.type
_entity_poly.pdbx_seq_one_letter_code
_entity_poly.pdbx_strand_id
1 'polypeptide(L)'
;MRVVISALATTLAICSPAAAAEKMTGKELTALLGQGKELMLGGPGKGYQGSLTLDANGTAMGQVKLDSGQVIPIEGVWAVKKDKFCRTWKGGRDAGKEICETWVKTGPKSVEVIVGKRDLGTNSWN
;
A
#
# COMPACT_ATOMS: atom_id res chain seq x y z
N MET A 1 -36.83 -54.82 14.11
CA MET A 1 -35.92 -54.07 15.01
C MET A 1 -34.51 -54.47 14.61
N ARG A 2 -33.61 -53.67 14.03
CA ARG A 2 -33.38 -52.23 14.02
C ARG A 2 -33.01 -51.76 12.61
N VAL A 3 -33.56 -50.61 12.22
CA VAL A 3 -33.15 -49.82 11.07
C VAL A 3 -31.88 -49.06 11.45
N VAL A 4 -30.81 -49.18 10.67
CA VAL A 4 -29.60 -48.36 10.84
C VAL A 4 -29.54 -47.42 9.64
N ILE A 5 -30.12 -46.23 9.80
CA ILE A 5 -29.96 -45.14 8.84
C ILE A 5 -28.63 -44.46 9.17
N SER A 6 -27.60 -44.79 8.40
CA SER A 6 -26.34 -44.05 8.40
C SER A 6 -26.52 -42.79 7.54
N ALA A 7 -26.85 -41.66 8.17
CA ALA A 7 -26.86 -40.37 7.51
C ALA A 7 -25.40 -39.92 7.27
N LEU A 8 -24.93 -40.01 6.01
CA LEU A 8 -23.71 -39.31 5.58
C LEU A 8 -24.01 -37.81 5.54
N ALA A 9 -23.45 -37.06 6.50
CA ALA A 9 -23.46 -35.61 6.48
C ALA A 9 -22.41 -35.12 5.47
N THR A 10 -22.85 -34.69 4.30
CA THR A 10 -22.01 -34.05 3.28
C THR A 10 -21.67 -32.63 3.75
N THR A 11 -20.45 -32.41 4.24
CA THR A 11 -19.92 -31.08 4.55
C THR A 11 -19.72 -30.29 3.26
N LEU A 12 -20.63 -29.37 2.97
CA LEU A 12 -20.44 -28.34 1.95
C LEU A 12 -19.29 -27.41 2.36
N ALA A 13 -18.12 -27.61 1.76
CA ALA A 13 -17.03 -26.64 1.80
C ALA A 13 -17.48 -25.36 1.08
N ILE A 14 -17.83 -24.33 1.85
CA ILE A 14 -18.09 -22.98 1.34
C ILE A 14 -16.73 -22.40 0.93
N CYS A 15 -16.34 -22.60 -0.34
CA CYS A 15 -15.28 -21.82 -0.96
C CYS A 15 -15.79 -20.39 -1.12
N SER A 16 -15.60 -19.55 -0.09
CA SER A 16 -15.73 -18.11 -0.26
C SER A 16 -14.72 -17.65 -1.31
N PRO A 17 -15.13 -16.95 -2.39
CA PRO A 17 -14.17 -16.37 -3.31
C PRO A 17 -13.32 -15.39 -2.51
N ALA A 18 -12.00 -15.60 -2.50
CA ALA A 18 -11.08 -14.62 -1.97
C ALA A 18 -11.33 -13.31 -2.72
N ALA A 19 -11.84 -12.29 -2.02
CA ALA A 19 -12.06 -10.98 -2.60
C ALA A 19 -10.75 -10.51 -3.21
N ALA A 20 -10.74 -10.27 -4.52
CA ALA A 20 -9.56 -9.78 -5.20
C ALA A 20 -9.15 -8.45 -4.57
N ALA A 21 -7.86 -8.32 -4.22
CA ALA A 21 -7.35 -7.10 -3.60
C ALA A 21 -7.57 -5.91 -4.55
N GLU A 22 -8.34 -4.93 -4.08
CA GLU A 22 -8.80 -3.83 -4.92
C GLU A 22 -7.70 -2.79 -5.09
N LYS A 23 -7.43 -2.37 -6.34
CA LYS A 23 -6.40 -1.35 -6.63
C LYS A 23 -7.03 0.03 -6.63
N MET A 24 -6.32 1.03 -6.14
CA MET A 24 -6.69 2.43 -6.36
C MET A 24 -6.56 2.76 -7.85
N THR A 25 -7.59 3.40 -8.38
CA THR A 25 -7.60 3.97 -9.72
C THR A 25 -6.87 5.31 -9.74
N GLY A 26 -6.54 5.80 -10.94
CA GLY A 26 -5.96 7.14 -11.12
C GLY A 26 -6.84 8.25 -10.56
N LYS A 27 -8.16 8.13 -10.72
CA LYS A 27 -9.11 9.11 -10.17
C LYS A 27 -9.08 9.14 -8.66
N GLU A 28 -9.02 7.98 -8.01
CA GLU A 28 -8.93 7.89 -6.55
C GLU A 28 -7.59 8.40 -6.02
N LEU A 29 -6.47 8.08 -6.71
CA LEU A 29 -5.16 8.62 -6.37
C LEU A 29 -5.14 10.15 -6.50
N THR A 30 -5.63 10.69 -7.61
CA THR A 30 -5.70 12.15 -7.81
C THR A 30 -6.62 12.81 -6.79
N ALA A 31 -7.76 12.20 -6.46
CA ALA A 31 -8.67 12.74 -5.44
C ALA A 31 -8.04 12.73 -4.05
N LEU A 32 -7.27 11.68 -3.71
CA LEU A 32 -6.60 11.56 -2.41
C LEU A 32 -5.41 12.52 -2.27
N LEU A 33 -4.60 12.65 -3.31
CA LEU A 33 -3.28 13.28 -3.23
C LEU A 33 -3.22 14.67 -3.87
N GLY A 34 -4.17 15.02 -4.74
CA GLY A 34 -4.13 16.21 -5.58
C GLY A 34 -4.20 17.54 -4.82
N GLN A 35 -4.62 17.53 -3.55
CA GLN A 35 -4.61 18.69 -2.66
C GLN A 35 -3.45 18.66 -1.66
N GLY A 36 -2.51 17.75 -1.85
CA GLY A 36 -1.49 17.39 -0.88
C GLY A 36 -2.03 16.46 0.20
N LYS A 37 -1.15 15.63 0.75
CA LYS A 37 -1.51 14.61 1.74
C LYS A 37 -0.29 14.21 2.55
N GLU A 38 -0.46 14.15 3.86
CA GLU A 38 0.48 13.43 4.73
C GLU A 38 0.09 11.95 4.82
N LEU A 39 1.10 11.10 4.60
CA LEU A 39 1.01 9.65 4.70
C LEU A 39 1.87 9.18 5.87
N MET A 40 1.35 8.22 6.62
CA MET A 40 2.15 7.39 7.52
C MET A 40 2.68 6.19 6.73
N LEU A 41 3.99 5.97 6.80
CA LEU A 41 4.70 4.90 6.12
C LEU A 41 4.98 3.74 7.08
N GLY A 42 4.83 2.51 6.58
CA GLY A 42 5.07 1.30 7.36
C GLY A 42 3.85 0.90 8.20
N GLY A 43 4.11 0.12 9.25
CA GLY A 43 3.06 -0.45 10.10
C GLY A 43 3.59 -1.62 10.93
N PRO A 44 2.75 -2.22 11.80
CA PRO A 44 3.15 -3.35 12.63
C PRO A 44 3.82 -4.46 11.81
N GLY A 45 5.04 -4.84 12.17
CA GLY A 45 5.79 -5.93 11.52
C GLY A 45 6.46 -5.58 10.19
N LYS A 46 6.48 -4.31 9.76
CA LYS A 46 7.12 -3.89 8.49
C LYS A 46 8.62 -3.60 8.60
N GLY A 47 9.18 -3.53 9.81
CA GLY A 47 10.60 -3.27 10.04
C GLY A 47 11.00 -1.79 9.97
N TYR A 48 10.03 -0.90 9.75
CA TYR A 48 10.21 0.54 9.69
C TYR A 48 8.89 1.29 9.92
N GLN A 49 9.01 2.57 10.28
CA GLN A 49 7.90 3.51 10.41
C GLN A 49 8.33 4.91 9.98
N GLY A 50 7.43 5.69 9.40
CA GLY A 50 7.78 7.02 8.91
C GLY A 50 6.59 7.89 8.58
N SER A 51 6.88 9.09 8.10
CA SER A 51 5.89 9.99 7.51
C SER A 51 6.40 10.52 6.18
N LEU A 52 5.45 10.82 5.29
CA LEU A 52 5.70 11.40 3.98
C LEU A 52 4.62 12.44 3.69
N THR A 53 5.02 13.69 3.59
CA THR A 53 4.18 14.76 3.10
C THR A 53 4.33 14.84 1.59
N LEU A 54 3.22 14.72 0.88
CA LEU A 54 3.09 14.93 -0.55
C LEU A 54 2.44 16.29 -0.75
N ASP A 55 3.13 17.20 -1.43
CA ASP A 55 2.62 18.52 -1.77
C ASP A 55 1.84 18.46 -3.09
N ALA A 56 0.81 19.28 -3.23
CA ALA A 56 -0.03 19.36 -4.44
C ALA A 56 0.73 19.75 -5.71
N ASN A 57 1.89 20.39 -5.57
CA ASN A 57 2.76 20.78 -6.68
C ASN A 57 3.63 19.61 -7.21
N GLY A 58 3.51 18.41 -6.62
CA GLY A 58 4.30 17.24 -7.00
C GLY A 58 5.63 17.10 -6.27
N THR A 59 5.91 17.89 -5.22
CA THR A 59 7.05 17.64 -4.31
C THR A 59 6.67 16.74 -3.15
N ALA A 60 7.67 16.08 -2.56
CA ALA A 60 7.47 15.26 -1.38
C ALA A 60 8.67 15.36 -0.43
N MET A 61 8.37 15.36 0.87
CA MET A 61 9.36 15.35 1.95
C MET A 61 8.89 14.49 3.10
N GLY A 62 9.83 13.84 3.77
CA GLY A 62 9.50 12.98 4.90
C GLY A 62 10.72 12.24 5.43
N GLN A 63 10.46 11.19 6.20
CA GLN A 63 11.51 10.33 6.73
C GLN A 63 10.96 8.96 7.09
N VAL A 64 11.85 7.98 7.08
CA VAL A 64 11.60 6.63 7.60
C VAL A 64 12.62 6.32 8.68
N LYS A 65 12.15 5.84 9.82
CA LYS A 65 12.97 5.25 10.87
C LYS A 65 12.89 3.73 10.77
N LEU A 66 14.04 3.09 10.60
CA LEU A 66 14.16 1.63 10.64
C LEU A 66 14.15 1.15 12.10
N ASP A 67 13.83 -0.13 12.31
CA ASP A 67 13.90 -0.76 13.63
C ASP A 67 15.31 -0.73 14.24
N SER A 68 16.35 -0.64 13.40
CA SER A 68 17.73 -0.41 13.83
C SER A 68 17.97 0.96 14.48
N GLY A 69 16.98 1.86 14.44
CA GLY A 69 17.07 3.24 14.90
C GLY A 69 17.57 4.22 13.85
N GLN A 70 18.07 3.74 12.71
CA GLN A 70 18.52 4.60 11.61
C GLN A 70 17.35 5.39 11.02
N VAL A 71 17.53 6.71 10.87
CA VAL A 71 16.57 7.60 10.21
C VAL A 71 17.09 7.91 8.80
N ILE A 72 16.24 7.71 7.81
CA ILE A 72 16.52 7.93 6.39
C ILE A 72 15.55 9.03 5.91
N PRO A 73 16.06 10.21 5.49
CA PRO A 73 15.21 11.24 4.93
C PRO A 73 14.67 10.82 3.56
N ILE A 74 13.45 11.23 3.26
CA ILE A 74 12.82 11.11 1.96
C ILE A 74 12.64 12.52 1.40
N GLU A 75 13.12 12.74 0.19
CA GLU A 75 12.90 13.97 -0.56
C GLU A 75 12.81 13.61 -2.04
N GLY A 76 11.90 14.26 -2.77
CA GLY A 76 11.87 14.17 -4.22
C GLY A 76 10.56 14.65 -4.82
N VAL A 77 10.20 14.04 -5.94
CA VAL A 77 9.02 14.43 -6.72
C VAL A 77 8.09 13.24 -6.97
N TRP A 78 6.82 13.53 -7.18
CA TRP A 78 5.79 12.54 -7.46
C TRP A 78 4.76 13.06 -8.46
N ALA A 79 4.08 12.13 -9.12
CA ALA A 79 2.93 12.40 -9.99
C ALA A 79 2.04 11.15 -10.09
N VAL A 80 0.75 11.34 -10.37
CA VAL A 80 -0.14 10.25 -10.78
C VAL A 80 -0.02 10.07 -12.30
N LYS A 81 0.36 8.88 -12.76
CA LYS A 81 0.37 8.51 -14.18
C LYS A 81 -0.57 7.33 -14.41
N LYS A 82 -1.67 7.54 -15.13
CA LYS A 82 -2.77 6.56 -15.26
C LYS A 82 -3.27 6.14 -13.87
N ASP A 83 -3.13 4.87 -13.51
CA ASP A 83 -3.55 4.24 -12.27
C ASP A 83 -2.38 4.03 -11.28
N LYS A 84 -1.27 4.74 -11.46
CA LYS A 84 -0.06 4.56 -10.68
C LYS A 84 0.41 5.83 -10.02
N PHE A 85 0.94 5.68 -8.81
CA PHE A 85 1.72 6.71 -8.13
C PHE A 85 3.18 6.58 -8.58
N CYS A 86 3.68 7.55 -9.33
CA CYS A 86 5.05 7.56 -9.82
C CYS A 86 5.88 8.55 -9.00
N ARG A 87 7.03 8.11 -8.50
CA ARG A 87 7.92 8.92 -7.65
C ARG A 87 9.37 8.81 -8.08
N THR A 88 10.13 9.86 -7.83
CA THR A 88 11.58 9.89 -7.98
C THR A 88 12.18 10.51 -6.74
N TRP A 89 12.82 9.69 -5.91
CA TRP A 89 13.48 10.12 -4.68
C TRP A 89 14.94 10.50 -4.92
N LYS A 90 15.43 11.49 -4.16
CA LYS A 90 16.83 11.92 -4.19
C LYS A 90 17.75 10.95 -3.46
N GLY A 91 17.23 10.22 -2.48
CA GLY A 91 17.98 9.30 -1.62
C GLY A 91 17.31 7.93 -1.45
N GLY A 92 18.02 7.03 -0.76
CA GLY A 92 17.58 5.66 -0.52
C GLY A 92 17.91 4.69 -1.67
N ARG A 93 17.36 3.48 -1.58
CA ARG A 93 17.67 2.34 -2.48
C ARG A 93 17.42 2.64 -3.97
N ASP A 94 16.37 3.40 -4.25
CA ASP A 94 15.89 3.70 -5.62
C ASP A 94 16.19 5.15 -6.03
N ALA A 95 17.21 5.78 -5.42
CA ALA A 95 17.57 7.16 -5.70
C ALA A 95 17.78 7.43 -7.21
N GLY A 96 17.21 8.55 -7.69
CA GLY A 96 17.31 9.01 -9.07
C GLY A 96 16.50 8.20 -10.08
N LYS A 97 15.78 7.15 -9.66
CA LYS A 97 14.95 6.33 -10.54
C LYS A 97 13.48 6.70 -10.38
N GLU A 98 12.79 6.77 -11.50
CA GLU A 98 11.32 6.85 -11.48
C GLU A 98 10.74 5.47 -11.18
N ILE A 99 9.98 5.39 -10.09
CA ILE A 99 9.29 4.18 -9.63
C ILE A 99 7.79 4.43 -9.70
N CYS A 100 7.08 3.65 -10.52
CA CYS A 100 5.63 3.71 -10.63
C CYS A 100 4.96 2.55 -9.91
N GLU A 101 4.26 2.90 -8.83
CA GLU A 101 3.69 1.99 -7.84
C GLU A 101 2.19 1.83 -8.06
N THR A 102 1.70 0.63 -7.76
CA THR A 102 0.27 0.33 -7.68
C THR A 102 -0.12 0.24 -6.22
N TRP A 103 -1.11 1.03 -5.82
CA TRP A 103 -1.62 1.04 -4.45
C TRP A 103 -2.82 0.12 -4.34
N VAL A 104 -2.70 -0.90 -3.49
CA VAL A 104 -3.73 -1.92 -3.27
C VAL A 104 -4.42 -1.63 -1.95
N LYS A 105 -5.72 -1.39 -1.96
CA LYS A 105 -6.53 -1.07 -0.78
C LYS A 105 -6.47 -2.21 0.23
N THR A 106 -6.05 -1.90 1.45
CA THR A 106 -6.05 -2.81 2.60
C THR A 106 -7.06 -2.39 3.67
N GLY A 107 -7.62 -1.18 3.55
CA GLY A 107 -8.66 -0.64 4.40
C GLY A 107 -9.13 0.74 3.91
N PRO A 108 -10.06 1.41 4.63
CA PRO A 108 -10.60 2.69 4.19
C PRO A 108 -9.56 3.81 4.06
N LYS A 109 -8.46 3.72 4.81
CA LYS A 109 -7.37 4.72 4.82
C LYS A 109 -5.98 4.07 4.79
N SER A 110 -5.86 2.91 4.17
CA SER A 110 -4.59 2.20 4.04
C SER A 110 -4.48 1.44 2.74
N VAL A 111 -3.27 1.38 2.22
CA VAL A 111 -2.90 0.63 1.03
C VAL A 111 -1.57 -0.08 1.23
N GLU A 112 -1.40 -1.19 0.52
CA GLU A 112 -0.10 -1.79 0.27
C GLU A 112 0.46 -1.27 -1.06
N VAL A 113 1.75 -0.96 -1.09
CA VAL A 113 2.43 -0.32 -2.22
C VAL A 113 3.19 -1.39 -2.99
N ILE A 114 2.76 -1.67 -4.23
CA ILE A 114 3.31 -2.76 -5.03
C ILE A 114 4.01 -2.24 -6.29
N VAL A 115 5.22 -2.75 -6.56
CA VAL A 115 5.94 -2.55 -7.84
C VAL A 115 6.23 -3.90 -8.48
N GLY A 116 5.56 -4.18 -9.60
CA GLY A 116 5.60 -5.50 -10.23
C GLY A 116 5.03 -6.57 -9.30
N LYS A 117 5.89 -7.44 -8.76
CA LYS A 117 5.55 -8.46 -7.77
C LYS A 117 6.09 -8.15 -6.37
N ARG A 118 6.76 -7.01 -6.18
CA ARG A 118 7.42 -6.65 -4.92
C ARG A 118 6.50 -5.75 -4.11
N ASP A 119 6.32 -6.12 -2.84
CA ASP A 119 5.76 -5.25 -1.81
C ASP A 119 6.84 -4.27 -1.34
N LEU A 120 6.54 -2.97 -1.40
CA LEU A 120 7.38 -1.87 -0.92
C LEU A 120 6.93 -1.35 0.44
N GLY A 121 5.78 -1.81 0.94
CA GLY A 121 5.25 -1.55 2.27
C GLY A 121 3.91 -0.83 2.25
N THR A 122 3.48 -0.43 3.45
CA THR A 122 2.14 0.12 3.68
C THR A 122 2.18 1.64 3.73
N ASN A 123 1.21 2.27 3.05
CA ASN A 123 0.90 3.69 3.23
C ASN A 123 -0.48 3.80 3.91
N SER A 124 -0.60 4.70 4.88
CA SER A 124 -1.87 4.99 5.54
C SER A 124 -2.03 6.48 5.82
N TRP A 125 -3.25 6.91 6.12
CA TRP A 125 -3.54 8.32 6.37
C TRP A 125 -4.70 8.52 7.36
N ASN A 126 -4.79 9.72 7.92
CA ASN A 126 -5.94 10.20 8.70
C ASN A 126 -6.91 11.01 7.82
#